data_AF-A0A818V379-F1
#
_entry.id   AF-A0A818V379-F1
#
_cell.length_a   1.000
_cell.length_b   1.000
_cell.length_c   1.000
_cell.angle_alpha   90.00
_cell.angle_beta   90.00
_cell.angle_gamma   90.00
#
_symmetry.space_group_name_H-M   'P 1'
#
loop_
_entity.id
_entity.type
_entity.pdbx_description
1 polymer ?
#
loop_
_entity_poly.entity_id
_entity_poly.type
_entity_poly.pdbx_seq_one_letter_code
_entity_poly.pdbx_strand_id
1 'polypeptide(L)'
;MPSEEVTIPNNSATSFDDSLPNNANEAIAHDKDRKAITKSRATEEDLQNVFNPKTYVPGSYKYSRQYLRERLSRSILHEFSIDEQKARIEVAAAYRLAAKNGWLESIYNHITCNVAGPNGERHLLINPFGLNYCEITASSLVKIDYDGNTIHPGVVGDIMGVNKAGLVIHSCIHRARPDIHCVNHNHNWAVAGLSATKSGMIELAQTAHITGEIENCLKMMSAIQKTMKRSLSKIF
;
A
#
# COMPACT_ATOMS: atom_id res chain seq x y z
N MET A 1 50.91 15.06 7.88
CA MET A 1 49.93 15.33 8.96
C MET A 1 49.16 14.04 9.20
N PRO A 2 48.89 13.68 10.45
CA PRO A 2 48.71 12.30 10.90
C PRO A 2 47.29 11.78 10.61
N SER A 3 47.20 10.46 10.49
CA SER A 3 45.97 9.67 10.49
C SER A 3 45.29 9.74 11.85
N GLU A 4 44.08 10.28 11.93
CA GLU A 4 43.24 10.17 13.12
C GLU A 4 42.59 8.78 13.15
N GLU A 5 43.07 7.95 14.07
CA GLU A 5 42.44 6.72 14.54
C GLU A 5 41.26 7.11 15.44
N VAL A 6 40.02 6.88 14.99
CA VAL A 6 38.84 7.05 15.83
C VAL A 6 38.67 5.81 16.71
N THR A 7 39.01 5.96 17.99
CA THR A 7 38.87 4.95 19.04
C THR A 7 37.39 4.80 19.41
N ILE A 8 36.86 3.57 19.34
CA ILE A 8 35.51 3.23 19.83
C ILE A 8 35.61 2.98 21.35
N PRO A 9 34.84 3.66 22.21
CA PRO A 9 34.82 3.33 23.63
C PRO A 9 34.05 2.02 23.86
N ASN A 10 34.74 1.03 24.43
CA ASN A 10 34.11 -0.09 25.14
C ASN A 10 33.32 0.47 26.32
N ASN A 11 32.00 0.26 26.34
CA ASN A 11 31.23 0.43 27.57
C ASN A 11 30.61 -0.92 27.98
N SER A 12 31.13 -1.40 29.10
CA SER A 12 30.65 -2.53 29.90
C SER A 12 29.20 -2.36 30.32
N ALA A 13 28.52 -3.49 30.40
CA ALA A 13 27.13 -3.65 30.84
C ALA A 13 26.77 -2.79 32.07
N THR A 14 25.73 -1.97 31.91
CA THR A 14 24.96 -1.41 33.02
C THR A 14 23.48 -1.69 32.76
N SER A 15 22.87 -2.32 33.75
CA SER A 15 21.49 -2.78 33.88
C SER A 15 20.43 -1.80 33.38
N PHE A 16 19.52 -2.28 32.53
CA PHE A 16 18.23 -1.64 32.27
C PHE A 16 17.34 -1.74 33.51
N ASP A 17 16.87 -0.58 33.97
CA ASP A 17 15.86 -0.41 35.00
C ASP A 17 14.47 -0.61 34.36
N ASP A 18 13.88 -1.78 34.64
CA ASP A 18 12.53 -2.18 34.24
C ASP A 18 11.47 -1.55 35.17
N SER A 19 11.17 -0.26 34.95
CA SER A 19 10.07 0.41 35.64
C SER A 19 9.09 1.09 34.67
N LEU A 20 8.44 0.27 33.84
CA LEU A 20 7.09 0.56 33.34
C LEU A 20 6.06 0.13 34.41
N PRO A 21 4.97 0.89 34.62
CA PRO A 21 3.96 0.55 35.62
C PRO A 21 3.33 -0.82 35.33
N ASN A 22 3.29 -1.65 36.37
CA ASN A 22 2.68 -2.98 36.41
C ASN A 22 1.15 -2.86 36.48
N ASN A 23 0.48 -2.74 35.34
CA ASN A 23 -0.96 -3.02 35.22
C ASN A 23 -1.19 -4.45 34.69
N ALA A 24 -0.59 -5.43 35.37
CA ALA A 24 -0.88 -6.85 35.20
C ALA A 24 -2.30 -7.26 35.64
N ASN A 25 -3.08 -6.34 36.24
CA ASN A 25 -4.46 -6.60 36.65
C ASN A 25 -5.51 -6.40 35.55
N GLU A 26 -5.17 -5.83 34.40
CA GLU A 26 -6.09 -5.77 33.24
C GLU A 26 -5.92 -6.98 32.29
N ALA A 27 -4.75 -7.63 32.30
CA ALA A 27 -4.51 -8.84 31.51
C ALA A 27 -5.10 -10.13 32.14
N ILE A 28 -5.36 -10.12 33.45
CA ILE A 28 -5.93 -11.29 34.17
C ILE A 28 -7.46 -11.36 34.03
N ALA A 29 -8.13 -10.28 33.63
CA ALA A 29 -9.56 -10.30 33.33
C ALA A 29 -9.88 -11.06 32.03
N HIS A 30 -8.93 -11.15 31.08
CA HIS A 30 -9.14 -11.81 29.79
C HIS A 30 -8.82 -13.33 29.78
N ASP A 31 -8.15 -13.88 30.80
CA ASP A 31 -7.79 -15.30 30.83
C ASP A 31 -8.87 -16.20 31.48
N LYS A 32 -9.73 -15.63 32.34
CA LYS A 32 -10.86 -16.38 32.92
C LYS A 32 -11.93 -16.71 31.88
N ASP A 33 -12.10 -15.86 30.87
CA ASP A 33 -13.03 -16.12 29.75
C ASP A 33 -12.47 -17.14 28.75
N ARG A 34 -11.14 -17.31 28.69
CA ARG A 34 -10.50 -18.21 27.72
C ARG A 34 -10.68 -19.70 28.07
N LYS A 35 -10.87 -20.02 29.36
CA LYS A 35 -11.15 -21.39 29.84
C LYS A 35 -12.64 -21.76 29.83
N ALA A 36 -13.55 -20.82 29.61
CA ALA A 36 -14.99 -21.10 29.48
C ALA A 36 -15.40 -21.51 28.05
N ILE A 37 -14.56 -21.26 27.04
CA ILE A 37 -14.90 -21.48 25.61
C ILE A 37 -14.62 -22.92 25.13
N THR A 38 -14.11 -23.81 25.98
CA THR A 38 -13.77 -25.20 25.59
C THR A 38 -14.78 -26.24 26.07
N LYS A 39 -16.10 -25.95 26.02
CA LYS A 39 -17.15 -26.97 26.20
C LYS A 39 -18.48 -26.65 25.49
N SER A 40 -18.42 -26.29 24.22
CA SER A 40 -19.49 -26.68 23.28
C SER A 40 -18.88 -26.82 21.90
N ARG A 41 -18.95 -28.03 21.33
CA ARG A 41 -18.63 -28.23 19.93
C ARG A 41 -19.83 -27.69 19.16
N ALA A 42 -19.74 -26.43 18.72
CA ALA A 42 -20.75 -25.83 17.85
C ALA A 42 -21.04 -26.79 16.71
N THR A 43 -22.31 -27.11 16.51
CA THR A 43 -22.74 -27.95 15.39
C THR A 43 -22.57 -27.17 14.08
N GLU A 44 -22.49 -27.86 12.94
CA GLU A 44 -22.43 -27.22 11.62
C GLU A 44 -23.59 -26.23 11.42
N GLU A 45 -24.74 -26.50 12.03
CA GLU A 45 -25.96 -25.70 12.03
C GLU A 45 -25.82 -24.44 12.90
N ASP A 46 -25.09 -24.51 14.02
CA ASP A 46 -24.77 -23.34 14.86
C ASP A 46 -23.83 -22.37 14.14
N LEU A 47 -22.85 -22.88 13.38
CA LEU A 47 -21.94 -22.05 12.60
C LEU A 47 -22.65 -21.35 11.44
N GLN A 48 -23.63 -22.00 10.81
CA GLN A 48 -24.46 -21.41 9.75
C GLN A 48 -25.40 -20.31 10.27
N ASN A 49 -25.86 -20.41 11.52
CA ASN A 49 -26.71 -19.40 12.15
C ASN A 49 -25.93 -18.19 12.72
N VAL A 50 -24.65 -18.36 13.06
CA VAL A 50 -23.78 -17.26 13.56
C VAL A 50 -23.02 -16.56 12.43
N PHE A 51 -22.66 -17.28 11.37
CA PHE A 51 -21.91 -16.76 10.24
C PHE A 51 -22.49 -17.31 8.94
N ASN A 52 -23.39 -16.53 8.33
CA ASN A 52 -23.78 -16.79 6.95
C ASN A 52 -22.83 -15.98 6.04
N PRO A 53 -21.97 -16.60 5.22
CA PRO A 53 -21.02 -15.88 4.37
C PRO A 53 -21.69 -14.89 3.41
N LYS A 54 -22.98 -15.09 3.09
CA LYS A 54 -23.76 -14.22 2.20
C LYS A 54 -24.36 -13.01 2.91
N THR A 55 -24.54 -13.06 4.24
CA THR A 55 -25.26 -12.01 5.00
C THR A 55 -24.49 -11.50 6.23
N TYR A 56 -23.38 -12.13 6.58
CA TYR A 56 -22.53 -11.72 7.69
C TYR A 56 -21.83 -10.41 7.32
N VAL A 57 -22.24 -9.35 7.99
CA VAL A 57 -21.50 -8.09 8.06
C VAL A 57 -20.96 -8.02 9.48
N PRO A 58 -19.64 -7.89 9.68
CA PRO A 58 -19.09 -7.64 11.02
C PRO A 58 -19.86 -6.48 11.65
N GLY A 59 -20.29 -6.62 12.90
CA GLY A 59 -21.26 -5.72 13.57
C GLY A 59 -20.90 -4.22 13.66
N SER A 60 -19.86 -3.75 12.97
CA SER A 60 -19.51 -2.35 12.84
C SER A 60 -19.93 -1.78 11.49
N TYR A 61 -20.87 -0.83 11.51
CA TYR A 61 -21.26 0.02 10.37
C TYR A 61 -20.05 0.56 9.58
N LYS A 62 -18.90 0.75 10.25
CA LYS A 62 -17.59 1.12 9.69
C LYS A 62 -17.14 0.33 8.46
N TYR A 63 -17.47 -0.96 8.35
CA TYR A 63 -17.09 -1.80 7.19
C TYR A 63 -18.24 -2.02 6.20
N SER A 64 -19.37 -1.33 6.38
CA SER A 64 -20.51 -1.45 5.48
C SER A 64 -20.24 -0.69 4.17
N ARG A 65 -20.85 -1.19 3.08
CA ARG A 65 -20.86 -0.48 1.79
C ARG A 65 -21.44 0.93 1.90
N GLN A 66 -22.47 1.10 2.74
CA GLN A 66 -23.12 2.40 2.95
C GLN A 66 -22.14 3.41 3.54
N TYR A 67 -21.45 3.03 4.61
CA TYR A 67 -20.43 3.89 5.23
C TYR A 67 -19.36 4.33 4.24
N LEU A 68 -18.82 3.39 3.45
CA LEU A 68 -17.80 3.72 2.45
C LEU A 68 -18.34 4.66 1.37
N ARG A 69 -19.57 4.44 0.88
CA ARG A 69 -20.21 5.33 -0.11
C ARG A 69 -20.36 6.76 0.42
N GLU A 70 -20.82 6.91 1.66
CA GLU A 70 -20.99 8.21 2.30
C GLU A 70 -19.67 8.95 2.55
N ARG A 71 -18.54 8.24 2.68
CA ARG A 71 -17.23 8.87 2.77
C ARG A 71 -16.64 9.20 1.42
N LEU A 72 -16.77 8.30 0.44
CA LEU A 72 -16.28 8.51 -0.93
C LEU A 72 -16.98 9.68 -1.64
N SER A 73 -18.19 10.05 -1.22
CA SER A 73 -18.90 11.23 -1.72
C SER A 73 -18.41 12.56 -1.14
N ARG A 74 -17.53 12.55 -0.12
CA ARG A 74 -17.02 13.78 0.51
C ARG A 74 -15.78 14.30 -0.22
N SER A 75 -15.64 15.63 -0.21
CA SER A 75 -14.43 16.30 -0.69
C SER A 75 -13.58 16.79 0.48
N ILE A 76 -12.31 16.39 0.48
CA ILE A 76 -11.28 16.88 1.43
C ILE A 76 -10.18 17.65 0.70
N LEU A 77 -10.37 17.98 -0.57
CA LEU A 77 -9.31 18.61 -1.37
C LEU A 77 -8.87 19.96 -0.79
N HIS A 78 -9.77 20.68 -0.13
CA HIS A 78 -9.49 21.94 0.54
C HIS A 78 -8.45 21.83 1.68
N GLU A 79 -8.14 20.62 2.15
CA GLU A 79 -7.13 20.37 3.18
C GLU A 79 -5.69 20.39 2.62
N PHE A 80 -5.52 20.34 1.30
CA PHE A 80 -4.22 20.21 0.65
C PHE A 80 -3.82 21.48 -0.11
N SER A 81 -2.52 21.62 -0.41
CA SER A 81 -2.02 22.68 -1.28
C SER A 81 -2.63 22.57 -2.69
N ILE A 82 -2.65 23.67 -3.44
CA ILE A 82 -3.19 23.68 -4.81
C ILE A 82 -2.49 22.65 -5.71
N ASP A 83 -1.19 22.45 -5.53
CA ASP A 83 -0.42 21.48 -6.32
C ASP A 83 -0.76 20.03 -5.95
N GLU A 84 -0.90 19.72 -4.65
CA GLU A 84 -1.35 18.39 -4.23
C GLU A 84 -2.80 18.13 -4.66
N GLN A 85 -3.68 19.14 -4.63
CA GLN A 85 -5.05 19.02 -5.14
C GLN A 85 -5.07 18.64 -6.63
N LYS A 86 -4.29 19.33 -7.47
CA LYS A 86 -4.14 19.02 -8.90
C LYS A 86 -3.63 17.59 -9.10
N ALA A 87 -2.55 17.22 -8.40
CA ALA A 87 -1.98 15.87 -8.48
C ALA A 87 -3.01 14.80 -8.09
N ARG A 88 -3.79 15.00 -7.03
CA ARG A 88 -4.86 14.08 -6.61
C ARG A 88 -5.94 13.93 -7.68
N ILE A 89 -6.35 15.02 -8.32
CA ILE A 89 -7.34 15.02 -9.40
C ILE A 89 -6.81 14.25 -10.62
N GLU A 90 -5.60 14.57 -11.07
CA GLU A 90 -4.98 13.94 -12.24
C GLU A 90 -4.74 12.44 -12.03
N VAL A 91 -4.24 12.05 -10.86
CA VAL A 91 -4.03 10.65 -10.52
C VAL A 91 -5.35 9.89 -10.44
N ALA A 92 -6.36 10.47 -9.78
CA ALA A 92 -7.69 9.86 -9.76
C ALA A 92 -8.27 9.71 -11.17
N ALA A 93 -8.07 10.71 -12.05
CA ALA A 93 -8.45 10.62 -13.45
C ALA A 93 -7.69 9.50 -14.19
N ALA A 94 -6.38 9.34 -13.92
CA ALA A 94 -5.58 8.25 -14.49
C ALA A 94 -6.11 6.86 -14.08
N TYR A 95 -6.47 6.67 -12.80
CA TYR A 95 -7.15 5.44 -12.35
C TYR A 95 -8.46 5.20 -13.12
N ARG A 96 -9.31 6.22 -13.27
CA ARG A 96 -10.59 6.12 -13.99
C ARG A 96 -10.41 5.85 -15.49
N LEU A 97 -9.37 6.43 -16.11
CA LEU A 97 -9.03 6.19 -17.51
C LEU A 97 -8.50 4.77 -17.71
N ALA A 98 -7.62 4.29 -16.82
CA ALA A 98 -7.16 2.90 -16.85
C ALA A 98 -8.34 1.92 -16.71
N ALA A 99 -9.31 2.25 -15.86
CA ALA A 99 -10.55 1.50 -15.73
C ALA A 99 -11.39 1.49 -17.01
N LYS A 100 -11.62 2.67 -17.59
CA LYS A 100 -12.39 2.82 -18.83
C LYS A 100 -11.75 2.07 -20.00
N ASN A 101 -10.43 1.96 -20.03
CA ASN A 101 -9.67 1.25 -21.09
C ASN A 101 -9.45 -0.24 -20.78
N GLY A 102 -9.99 -0.77 -19.67
CA GLY A 102 -9.86 -2.19 -19.33
C GLY A 102 -8.46 -2.63 -18.90
N TRP A 103 -7.63 -1.72 -18.36
CA TRP A 103 -6.29 -2.04 -17.85
C TRP A 103 -6.29 -2.55 -16.40
N LEU A 104 -7.44 -3.03 -15.95
CA LEU A 104 -7.71 -3.42 -14.57
C LEU A 104 -7.35 -4.89 -14.35
N GLU A 105 -6.70 -5.16 -13.23
CA GLU A 105 -6.66 -6.49 -12.65
C GLU A 105 -7.13 -6.42 -11.20
N SER A 106 -8.42 -6.70 -11.01
CA SER A 106 -9.08 -6.72 -9.70
C SER A 106 -8.75 -5.45 -8.89
N ILE A 107 -8.16 -5.61 -7.70
CA ILE A 107 -7.76 -4.54 -6.76
C ILE A 107 -6.23 -4.41 -6.62
N TYR A 108 -5.45 -5.09 -7.48
CA TYR A 108 -4.01 -5.30 -7.25
C TYR A 108 -3.10 -4.28 -7.92
N ASN A 109 -3.56 -3.63 -8.99
CA ASN A 109 -2.78 -2.60 -9.67
C ASN A 109 -2.62 -1.34 -8.81
N HIS A 110 -1.59 -0.54 -9.10
CA HIS A 110 -1.31 0.71 -8.39
C HIS A 110 -0.60 1.75 -9.27
N ILE A 111 -0.96 3.02 -9.07
CA ILE A 111 -0.35 4.20 -9.68
C ILE A 111 0.13 5.09 -8.53
N THR A 112 1.39 5.50 -8.55
CA THR A 112 1.91 6.45 -7.56
C THR A 112 2.26 7.77 -8.19
N CYS A 113 2.03 8.86 -7.46
CA CYS A 113 2.47 10.19 -7.85
C CYS A 113 3.19 10.87 -6.71
N ASN A 114 4.33 11.46 -7.01
CA ASN A 114 5.17 12.16 -6.06
C ASN A 114 4.62 13.57 -5.78
N VAL A 115 4.46 13.89 -4.51
CA VAL A 115 3.99 15.20 -4.04
C VAL A 115 4.90 15.74 -2.95
N ALA A 116 5.02 17.06 -2.87
CA ALA A 116 5.81 17.71 -1.84
C ALA A 116 5.04 17.73 -0.51
N GLY A 117 5.71 17.32 0.56
CA GLY A 117 5.28 17.53 1.93
C GLY A 117 5.54 18.97 2.40
N PRO A 118 4.98 19.38 3.55
CA PRO A 118 5.08 20.75 4.06
C PRO A 118 6.52 21.29 4.23
N ASN A 119 7.47 20.40 4.53
CA ASN A 119 8.87 20.74 4.78
C ASN A 119 9.81 20.29 3.63
N GLY A 120 9.28 20.12 2.41
CA GLY A 120 10.06 19.63 1.26
C GLY A 120 10.35 18.13 1.28
N GLU A 121 9.75 17.40 2.23
CA GLU A 121 9.72 15.94 2.22
C GLU A 121 9.05 15.43 0.95
N ARG A 122 9.43 14.23 0.49
CA ARG A 122 8.79 13.59 -0.67
C ARG A 122 7.80 12.55 -0.19
N HIS A 123 6.54 12.74 -0.54
CA HIS A 123 5.46 11.80 -0.24
C HIS A 123 4.89 11.23 -1.54
N LEU A 124 4.20 10.11 -1.47
CA LEU A 124 3.52 9.50 -2.61
C LEU A 124 2.01 9.50 -2.38
N LEU A 125 1.26 9.81 -3.43
CA LEU A 125 -0.16 9.50 -3.53
C LEU A 125 -0.32 8.10 -4.11
N ILE A 126 -1.21 7.28 -3.54
CA ILE A 126 -1.54 5.93 -4.02
C ILE A 126 -3.01 5.60 -3.73
N ASN A 127 -3.59 4.65 -4.48
CA ASN A 127 -4.92 4.13 -4.16
C ASN A 127 -4.95 3.41 -2.80
N PRO A 128 -6.05 3.56 -2.04
CA PRO A 128 -6.30 2.69 -0.91
C PRO A 128 -6.54 1.26 -1.38
N PHE A 129 -5.98 0.30 -0.65
CA PHE A 129 -6.09 -1.11 -0.98
C PHE A 129 -7.50 -1.62 -0.67
N GLY A 130 -8.16 -2.19 -1.69
CA GLY A 130 -9.53 -2.70 -1.61
C GLY A 130 -10.53 -1.96 -2.50
N LEU A 131 -10.25 -0.72 -2.92
CA LEU A 131 -11.06 -0.04 -3.92
C LEU A 131 -10.68 -0.48 -5.33
N ASN A 132 -11.71 -0.68 -6.16
CA ASN A 132 -11.50 -0.81 -7.59
C ASN A 132 -11.11 0.57 -8.18
N TYR A 133 -10.37 0.59 -9.28
CA TYR A 133 -10.00 1.82 -9.98
C TYR A 133 -11.23 2.67 -10.37
N CYS A 134 -12.36 2.02 -10.67
CA CYS A 134 -13.66 2.67 -10.93
C CYS A 134 -14.22 3.44 -9.73
N GLU A 135 -13.72 3.22 -8.52
CA GLU A 135 -14.22 3.81 -7.28
C GLU A 135 -13.30 4.91 -6.75
N ILE A 136 -12.06 4.99 -7.25
CA ILE A 136 -11.05 5.95 -6.80
C ILE A 136 -11.52 7.38 -7.04
N THR A 137 -11.41 8.23 -6.03
CA THR A 137 -11.62 9.69 -6.13
C THR A 137 -10.35 10.41 -5.70
N ALA A 138 -10.22 11.69 -6.05
CA ALA A 138 -9.09 12.52 -5.62
C ALA A 138 -8.97 12.56 -4.07
N SER A 139 -10.12 12.59 -3.40
CA SER A 139 -10.25 12.54 -1.95
C SER A 139 -9.93 11.17 -1.33
N SER A 140 -10.11 10.07 -2.07
CA SER A 140 -9.86 8.71 -1.55
C SER A 140 -8.39 8.32 -1.59
N LEU A 141 -7.56 9.04 -2.35
CA LEU A 141 -6.13 8.76 -2.43
C LEU A 141 -5.45 8.90 -1.07
N VAL A 142 -4.61 7.94 -0.75
CA VAL A 142 -3.80 7.90 0.47
C VAL A 142 -2.47 8.58 0.18
N LYS A 143 -2.00 9.42 1.10
CA LYS A 143 -0.65 9.97 1.09
C LYS A 143 0.23 9.16 2.03
N ILE A 144 1.35 8.70 1.52
CA ILE A 144 2.32 7.87 2.25
C ILE A 144 3.74 8.43 2.12
N ASP A 145 4.61 8.07 3.04
CA ASP A 145 6.05 8.22 2.81
C ASP A 145 6.58 7.10 1.89
N TYR A 146 7.87 7.11 1.61
CA TYR A 146 8.49 6.13 0.72
C TYR A 146 8.71 4.76 1.39
N ASP A 147 8.50 4.65 2.69
CA ASP A 147 8.54 3.41 3.45
C ASP A 147 7.14 2.77 3.61
N GLY A 148 6.11 3.45 3.11
CA GLY A 148 4.73 2.99 3.12
C GLY A 148 4.00 3.26 4.43
N ASN A 149 4.49 4.20 5.25
CA ASN A 149 3.75 4.71 6.39
C ASN A 149 2.74 5.76 5.91
N THR A 150 1.53 5.68 6.43
CA THR A 150 0.45 6.60 6.06
C THR A 150 0.68 7.96 6.72
N ILE A 151 0.81 9.00 5.88
CA ILE A 151 0.84 10.40 6.30
C ILE A 151 -0.57 10.97 6.31
N HIS A 152 -1.39 10.61 5.32
CA HIS A 152 -2.79 11.01 5.26
C HIS A 152 -3.66 9.88 4.69
N PRO A 153 -4.69 9.40 5.40
CA PRO A 153 -5.48 8.25 4.96
C PRO A 153 -6.52 8.58 3.87
N GLY A 154 -6.69 9.86 3.53
CA GLY A 154 -7.76 10.30 2.64
C GLY A 154 -9.14 10.12 3.28
N VAL A 155 -10.21 10.16 2.49
CA VAL A 155 -11.58 10.01 3.04
C VAL A 155 -11.88 8.61 3.54
N VAL A 156 -11.09 7.59 3.17
CA VAL A 156 -11.30 6.21 3.60
C VAL A 156 -10.89 5.97 5.06
N GLY A 157 -10.07 6.85 5.64
CA GLY A 157 -9.61 6.72 7.03
C GLY A 157 -8.88 5.39 7.29
N ASP A 158 -8.90 4.94 8.54
CA ASP A 158 -8.22 3.70 8.97
C ASP A 158 -8.95 2.41 8.57
N ILE A 159 -9.86 2.48 7.60
CA ILE A 159 -10.58 1.30 7.09
C ILE A 159 -9.73 0.59 6.04
N MET A 160 -8.96 1.35 5.28
CA MET A 160 -8.17 0.84 4.17
C MET A 160 -6.73 1.30 4.32
N GLY A 161 -5.81 0.35 4.18
CA GLY A 161 -4.38 0.64 4.10
C GLY A 161 -3.94 0.81 2.65
N VAL A 162 -2.64 0.61 2.44
CA VAL A 162 -2.02 0.53 1.11
C VAL A 162 -1.45 -0.87 0.88
N ASN A 163 -1.36 -1.29 -0.37
CA ASN A 163 -0.68 -2.54 -0.71
C ASN A 163 0.84 -2.35 -0.58
N LYS A 164 1.40 -2.67 0.60
CA LYS A 164 2.83 -2.49 0.89
C LYS A 164 3.74 -3.32 -0.02
N ALA A 165 3.29 -4.52 -0.44
CA ALA A 165 4.08 -5.35 -1.36
C ALA A 165 4.20 -4.69 -2.75
N GLY A 166 3.09 -4.16 -3.27
CA GLY A 166 3.05 -3.43 -4.53
C GLY A 166 3.85 -2.12 -4.52
N LEU A 167 3.89 -1.44 -3.37
CA LEU A 167 4.61 -0.19 -3.18
C LEU A 167 6.13 -0.31 -3.35
N VAL A 168 6.72 -1.48 -3.07
CA VAL A 168 8.19 -1.67 -3.08
C VAL A 168 8.79 -1.17 -4.40
N ILE A 169 8.20 -1.54 -5.54
CA ILE A 169 8.70 -1.16 -6.87
C ILE A 169 8.62 0.36 -7.06
N HIS A 170 7.49 0.97 -6.70
CA HIS A 170 7.26 2.40 -6.86
C HIS A 170 8.24 3.23 -6.03
N SER A 171 8.43 2.83 -4.77
CA SER A 171 9.34 3.53 -3.86
C SER A 171 10.80 3.44 -4.34
N CYS A 172 11.23 2.29 -4.87
CA CYS A 172 12.56 2.13 -5.46
C CYS A 172 12.75 3.05 -6.68
N ILE A 173 11.75 3.12 -7.57
CA ILE A 173 11.81 3.96 -8.77
C ILE A 173 11.86 5.44 -8.37
N HIS A 174 10.95 5.91 -7.52
CA HIS A 174 10.94 7.32 -7.12
C HIS A 174 12.21 7.74 -6.34
N ARG A 175 12.83 6.83 -5.59
CA ARG A 175 14.14 7.07 -4.95
C ARG A 175 15.27 7.17 -5.98
N ALA A 176 15.33 6.24 -6.93
CA ALA A 176 16.38 6.18 -7.93
C ALA A 176 16.24 7.27 -9.02
N ARG A 177 15.00 7.72 -9.27
CA ARG A 177 14.64 8.69 -10.30
C ARG A 177 13.78 9.81 -9.72
N PRO A 178 14.40 10.77 -9.02
CA PRO A 178 13.68 11.90 -8.41
C PRO A 178 12.96 12.81 -9.42
N ASP A 179 13.33 12.72 -10.70
CA ASP A 179 12.72 13.40 -11.85
C ASP A 179 11.40 12.75 -12.30
N ILE A 180 11.14 11.49 -11.92
CA ILE A 180 9.89 10.81 -12.24
C ILE A 180 8.80 11.21 -11.23
N HIS A 181 7.78 11.86 -11.75
CA HIS A 181 6.62 12.31 -10.96
C HIS A 181 5.58 11.22 -10.77
N CYS A 182 5.35 10.36 -11.76
CA CYS A 182 4.29 9.35 -11.73
C CYS A 182 4.79 8.00 -12.22
N VAL A 183 4.39 6.92 -11.55
CA VAL A 183 4.68 5.54 -11.94
C VAL A 183 3.37 4.78 -12.00
N ASN A 184 3.07 4.17 -13.15
CA ASN A 184 1.88 3.35 -13.36
C ASN A 184 2.28 1.89 -13.51
N HIS A 185 1.85 1.05 -12.57
CA HIS A 185 1.97 -0.39 -12.68
C HIS A 185 0.60 -1.02 -12.92
N ASN A 186 0.48 -1.76 -14.01
CA ASN A 186 -0.72 -2.50 -14.35
C ASN A 186 -0.40 -3.84 -14.98
N HIS A 187 -1.31 -4.78 -14.80
CA HIS A 187 -1.24 -6.13 -15.38
C HIS A 187 -2.12 -6.24 -16.62
N ASN A 188 -2.00 -5.30 -17.56
CA ASN A 188 -2.69 -5.42 -18.84
C ASN A 188 -2.26 -6.73 -19.53
N TRP A 189 -3.23 -7.59 -19.84
CA TRP A 189 -3.03 -8.91 -20.45
C TRP A 189 -2.14 -8.92 -21.70
N ALA A 190 -2.25 -7.92 -22.59
CA ALA A 190 -1.40 -7.84 -23.78
C ALA A 190 0.07 -7.56 -23.41
N VAL A 191 0.30 -6.64 -22.47
CA VAL A 191 1.64 -6.32 -21.95
C VAL A 191 2.21 -7.48 -21.13
N ALA A 192 1.37 -8.16 -20.35
CA ALA A 192 1.76 -9.34 -19.57
C ALA A 192 2.20 -10.49 -20.51
N GLY A 193 1.42 -10.77 -21.56
CA GLY A 193 1.79 -11.77 -22.56
C GLY A 193 3.12 -11.44 -23.26
N LEU A 194 3.31 -10.18 -23.64
CA LEU A 194 4.55 -9.70 -24.24
C LEU A 194 5.76 -9.85 -23.30
N SER A 195 5.58 -9.54 -22.01
CA SER A 195 6.62 -9.63 -20.98
C SER A 195 7.12 -11.07 -20.74
N ALA A 196 6.31 -12.07 -21.12
CA ALA A 196 6.66 -13.48 -21.05
C ALA A 196 7.48 -13.97 -22.28
N THR A 197 7.67 -13.12 -23.28
CA THR A 197 8.45 -13.46 -24.48
C THR A 197 9.92 -13.05 -24.33
N LYS A 198 10.83 -13.76 -25.01
CA LYS A 198 12.26 -13.40 -25.02
C LYS A 198 12.52 -12.10 -25.78
N SER A 199 11.72 -11.82 -26.81
CA SER A 199 11.83 -10.65 -27.67
C SER A 199 11.35 -9.37 -27.00
N GLY A 200 10.39 -9.45 -26.05
CA GLY A 200 9.72 -8.27 -25.51
C GLY A 200 8.97 -7.50 -26.60
N MET A 201 8.85 -6.18 -26.44
CA MET A 201 8.17 -5.31 -27.41
C MET A 201 8.88 -5.29 -28.77
N ILE A 202 8.09 -5.47 -29.83
CA ILE A 202 8.54 -5.35 -31.21
C ILE A 202 7.87 -4.11 -31.82
N GLU A 203 8.64 -3.26 -32.46
CA GLU A 203 8.17 -2.02 -33.09
C GLU A 203 7.43 -2.31 -34.42
N LEU A 204 6.23 -2.90 -34.33
CA LEU A 204 5.47 -3.35 -35.50
C LEU A 204 4.61 -2.26 -36.14
N ALA A 205 4.24 -1.23 -35.39
CA ALA A 205 3.33 -0.19 -35.83
C ALA A 205 3.98 1.18 -35.64
N GLN A 206 3.55 2.16 -36.45
CA GLN A 206 4.05 3.52 -36.34
C GLN A 206 3.96 4.03 -34.90
N THR A 207 2.87 3.76 -34.18
CA THR A 207 2.65 4.18 -32.78
C THR A 207 3.69 3.66 -31.78
N ALA A 208 4.52 2.68 -32.13
CA ALA A 208 5.63 2.23 -31.28
C ALA A 208 6.64 3.36 -30.97
N HIS A 209 6.76 4.38 -31.83
CA HIS A 209 7.62 5.53 -31.54
C HIS A 209 7.24 6.29 -30.25
N ILE A 210 6.00 6.15 -29.76
CA ILE A 210 5.50 6.84 -28.57
C ILE A 210 6.10 6.24 -27.29
N THR A 211 6.48 4.96 -27.29
CA THR A 211 6.92 4.27 -26.07
C THR A 211 8.34 4.63 -25.65
N GLY A 212 9.16 5.19 -26.56
CA GLY A 212 10.57 5.45 -26.30
C GLY A 212 11.36 4.17 -26.01
N GLU A 213 12.46 4.30 -25.27
CA GLU A 213 13.28 3.16 -24.86
C GLU A 213 12.53 2.26 -23.86
N ILE A 214 12.40 0.97 -24.21
CA ILE A 214 11.76 -0.04 -23.37
C ILE A 214 12.82 -0.97 -22.77
N GLU A 215 12.90 -1.01 -21.45
CA GLU A 215 13.80 -1.90 -20.72
C GLU A 215 13.07 -3.14 -20.21
N ASN A 216 13.56 -4.32 -20.61
CA ASN A 216 13.01 -5.59 -20.15
C ASN A 216 13.60 -5.98 -18.79
N CYS A 217 12.75 -5.90 -17.76
CA CYS A 217 13.13 -6.12 -16.36
C CYS A 217 13.35 -7.59 -15.96
N LEU A 218 13.67 -8.51 -16.88
CA LEU A 218 14.10 -9.88 -16.52
C LEU A 218 15.28 -9.85 -15.52
N LYS A 219 16.16 -8.85 -15.63
CA LYS A 219 17.24 -8.60 -14.66
C LYS A 219 16.74 -7.96 -13.36
N MET A 220 15.79 -7.03 -13.42
CA MET A 220 15.23 -6.37 -12.23
C MET A 220 14.41 -7.32 -11.36
N MET A 221 13.70 -8.29 -11.95
CA MET A 221 12.98 -9.31 -11.19
C MET A 221 13.91 -10.17 -10.34
N SER A 222 15.14 -10.47 -10.80
CA SER A 222 16.11 -11.17 -9.95
C SER A 222 16.61 -10.32 -8.77
N ALA A 223 16.79 -9.00 -8.97
CA ALA A 223 17.14 -8.06 -7.92
C ALA A 223 15.99 -7.82 -6.93
N ILE A 224 14.76 -7.66 -7.43
CA ILE A 224 13.54 -7.50 -6.64
C ILE A 224 13.23 -8.81 -5.88
N GLN A 225 13.35 -9.98 -6.49
CA GLN A 225 13.20 -11.27 -5.79
C GLN A 225 14.24 -11.42 -4.68
N LYS A 226 15.48 -10.96 -4.90
CA LYS A 226 16.54 -10.98 -3.88
C LYS A 226 16.24 -10.02 -2.72
N THR A 227 15.67 -8.86 -3.00
CA THR A 227 15.23 -7.87 -2.00
C THR A 227 13.97 -8.32 -1.26
N MET A 228 12.96 -8.86 -1.97
CA MET A 228 11.75 -9.43 -1.39
C MET A 228 12.05 -10.63 -0.49
N LYS A 229 12.96 -11.53 -0.90
CA LYS A 229 13.43 -12.63 -0.02
C LYS A 229 14.06 -12.13 1.28
N ARG A 230 14.82 -11.04 1.23
CA ARG A 230 15.44 -10.40 2.41
C ARG A 230 14.43 -9.71 3.34
N SER A 231 13.34 -9.15 2.80
CA SER A 231 12.27 -8.57 3.61
C SER A 231 11.35 -9.64 4.20
N LEU A 232 11.03 -10.70 3.46
CA LEU A 232 10.20 -11.81 3.95
C LEU A 232 10.90 -12.63 5.05
N SER A 233 12.23 -12.80 4.98
CA SER A 233 13.02 -13.47 6.02
C SER A 233 13.19 -12.66 7.32
N LYS A 234 12.63 -11.46 7.40
CA LYS A 234 12.54 -10.65 8.64
C LYS A 234 11.14 -10.68 9.25
N ILE A 235 10.17 -11.24 8.53
CA ILE A 235 8.75 -11.30 8.91
C ILE A 235 8.35 -12.73 9.35
N PHE A 236 9.11 -13.73 8.93
CA PHE A 236 9.08 -15.12 9.42
C PHE A 236 10.44 -15.47 10.02
#